data_AF-A0A953BYS5-F1
#
_entry.id   AF-A0A953BYS5-F1
#
_cell.length_a   1.000
_cell.length_b   1.000
_cell.length_c   1.000
_cell.angle_alpha   90.00
_cell.angle_beta   90.00
_cell.angle_gamma   90.00
#
_symmetry.space_group_name_H-M   'P 1'
#
loop_
_entity.id
_entity.type
_entity.pdbx_description
1 polymer ?
#
loop_
_entity_poly.entity_id
_entity_poly.type
_entity_poly.pdbx_seq_one_letter_code
_entity_poly.pdbx_strand_id
1 'polypeptide(L)'
;MHRHFRFAAALAATLLLGGCFISTGDLIPTADADYPVADDARFTLHRLDETGARTGETVGEVRVARAGDRYTMTTGEDGKPFTGLMKEIAPGLYAVMAREADGDPADGNLYALLERDGDNWKRWGMVCPDFIALAERRGARLSDFGVTVENSDCMVKDFDGLTRALLFAHEFGKPDAVYVAE
;
A
#
# COMPACT_ATOMS: atom_id res chain seq x y z
N MET A 1 6.86 22.80 -33.90
CA MET A 1 7.71 22.98 -32.71
C MET A 1 6.81 23.27 -31.51
N HIS A 2 6.18 22.24 -30.95
CA HIS A 2 6.67 21.46 -29.79
C HIS A 2 6.81 22.28 -28.51
N ARG A 3 5.80 22.18 -27.63
CA ARG A 3 5.97 21.87 -26.19
C ARG A 3 4.59 21.69 -25.53
N HIS A 4 4.01 20.52 -25.73
CA HIS A 4 3.13 19.89 -24.74
C HIS A 4 3.95 18.76 -24.10
N PHE A 5 3.57 18.33 -22.89
CA PHE A 5 4.24 17.34 -22.01
C PHE A 5 5.33 17.86 -21.08
N ARG A 6 4.94 18.41 -19.92
CA ARG A 6 5.70 18.28 -18.66
C ARG A 6 4.85 18.34 -17.37
N PHE A 7 3.54 18.10 -17.44
CA PHE A 7 2.67 18.14 -16.24
C PHE A 7 2.01 16.81 -15.84
N ALA A 8 2.24 15.71 -16.58
CA ALA A 8 1.59 14.43 -16.29
C ALA A 8 2.40 13.49 -15.36
N ALA A 9 3.69 13.75 -15.13
CA ALA A 9 4.54 12.84 -14.34
C ALA A 9 4.41 13.05 -12.81
N ALA A 10 3.95 14.22 -12.36
CA ALA A 10 3.85 14.51 -10.93
C ALA A 10 2.62 13.86 -10.25
N LEU A 11 1.57 13.53 -11.01
CA LEU A 11 0.37 12.88 -10.46
C LEU A 11 0.53 11.36 -10.31
N ALA A 12 1.45 10.73 -11.07
CA ALA A 12 1.70 9.30 -10.97
C ALA A 12 2.55 8.94 -9.74
N ALA A 13 3.46 9.83 -9.33
CA ALA A 13 4.27 9.65 -8.12
C ALA A 13 3.42 9.75 -6.84
N THR A 14 2.40 10.61 -6.80
CA THR A 14 1.45 10.70 -5.67
C THR A 14 0.51 9.50 -5.56
N LEU A 15 0.26 8.77 -6.65
CA LEU A 15 -0.57 7.55 -6.64
C LEU A 15 0.18 6.30 -6.16
N LEU A 16 1.51 6.29 -6.27
CA LEU A 16 2.35 5.12 -5.93
C LEU A 16 3.02 5.22 -4.56
N LEU A 17 3.20 6.42 -4.01
CA LEU A 17 3.86 6.67 -2.71
C LEU A 17 2.88 6.88 -1.54
N GLY A 18 1.57 6.81 -1.78
CA GLY A 18 0.53 7.02 -0.75
C GLY A 18 0.35 5.81 0.18
N GLY A 19 1.38 5.46 0.95
CA GLY A 19 1.21 4.66 2.16
C GLY A 19 0.94 5.63 3.32
N CYS A 20 -0.29 5.72 3.78
CA CYS A 20 -0.67 6.64 4.85
C CYS A 20 -0.03 6.29 6.19
N PHE A 21 0.09 5.00 6.47
CA PHE A 21 0.61 4.53 7.73
C PHE A 21 2.11 4.39 7.63
N ILE A 22 2.81 5.16 8.46
CA ILE A 22 4.27 5.18 8.50
C ILE A 22 4.73 4.70 9.87
N SER A 23 5.78 3.90 9.89
CA SER A 23 6.51 3.58 11.12
C SER A 23 8.00 3.59 10.85
N THR A 24 8.77 4.20 11.74
CA THR A 24 10.24 4.21 11.67
C THR A 24 10.84 2.82 11.95
N GLY A 25 10.06 1.90 12.53
CA GLY A 25 10.43 0.51 12.75
C GLY A 25 9.74 -0.46 11.80
N ASP A 26 10.24 -1.70 11.80
CA ASP A 26 9.58 -2.82 11.15
C ASP A 26 8.48 -3.34 12.10
N LEU A 27 7.22 -3.11 11.72
CA LEU A 27 6.06 -3.63 12.45
C LEU A 27 5.72 -5.06 12.02
N ILE A 28 6.28 -5.53 10.89
CA ILE A 28 6.24 -6.93 10.47
C ILE A 28 7.66 -7.48 10.57
N PRO A 29 7.98 -8.27 11.60
CA PRO A 29 9.26 -8.96 11.69
C PRO A 29 9.37 -10.01 10.58
N THR A 30 10.57 -10.19 10.02
CA THR A 30 10.85 -11.24 9.02
C THR A 30 10.37 -12.62 9.48
N ALA A 31 10.55 -12.95 10.76
CA ALA A 31 10.20 -14.26 11.33
C ALA A 31 8.69 -14.54 11.32
N ASP A 32 7.86 -13.49 11.32
CA ASP A 32 6.40 -13.61 11.36
C ASP A 32 5.78 -13.39 9.98
N ALA A 33 6.56 -12.96 8.99
CA ALA A 33 6.08 -12.62 7.67
C ALA A 33 5.56 -13.84 6.90
N ASP A 34 4.46 -13.61 6.20
CA ASP A 34 3.82 -14.56 5.30
C ASP A 34 4.20 -14.24 3.85
N TYR A 35 4.17 -15.28 3.00
CA TYR A 35 4.55 -15.16 1.59
C TYR A 35 3.46 -15.68 0.65
N PRO A 36 2.30 -14.98 0.57
CA PRO A 36 1.16 -15.47 -0.18
C PRO A 36 1.26 -15.24 -1.69
N VAL A 37 2.16 -14.34 -2.13
CA VAL A 37 2.44 -14.04 -3.53
C VAL A 37 3.56 -14.96 -4.01
N ALA A 38 3.32 -15.65 -5.13
CA ALA A 38 4.30 -16.54 -5.75
C ALA A 38 5.56 -15.77 -6.19
N ASP A 39 6.70 -16.46 -6.21
CA ASP A 39 7.92 -15.89 -6.77
C ASP A 39 7.76 -15.62 -8.27
N ASP A 40 8.36 -14.52 -8.73
CA ASP A 40 8.22 -13.99 -10.09
C ASP A 40 6.78 -13.70 -10.56
N ALA A 41 5.83 -13.54 -9.64
CA ALA A 41 4.46 -13.15 -9.96
C ALA A 41 4.41 -11.80 -10.72
N ARG A 42 3.50 -11.73 -11.69
CA ARG A 42 3.26 -10.54 -12.50
C ARG A 42 1.81 -10.13 -12.41
N PHE A 43 1.61 -8.83 -12.33
CA PHE A 43 0.30 -8.24 -12.21
C PHE A 43 0.16 -7.04 -13.13
N THR A 44 -0.95 -6.98 -13.84
CA THR A 44 -1.42 -5.75 -14.47
C THR A 44 -2.13 -4.90 -13.41
N LEU A 45 -1.70 -3.65 -13.25
CA LEU A 45 -2.33 -2.67 -12.37
C LEU A 45 -3.39 -1.89 -13.15
N HIS A 46 -4.62 -1.85 -12.63
CA HIS A 46 -5.71 -1.11 -13.25
C HIS A 46 -6.13 0.11 -12.42
N ARG A 47 -6.56 1.17 -13.11
CA ARG A 47 -7.19 2.32 -12.45
C ARG A 47 -8.55 1.92 -11.89
N LEU A 48 -8.90 2.51 -10.75
CA LEU A 48 -10.24 2.41 -10.17
C LEU A 48 -11.00 3.72 -10.33
N ASP A 49 -12.33 3.63 -10.44
CA ASP A 49 -13.21 4.80 -10.42
C ASP A 49 -13.54 5.26 -8.98
N GLU A 50 -14.40 6.26 -8.86
CA GLU A 50 -14.80 6.82 -7.57
C GLU A 50 -15.55 5.83 -6.67
N THR A 51 -16.07 4.74 -7.22
CA THR A 51 -16.73 3.66 -6.47
C THR A 51 -15.78 2.54 -6.07
N GLY A 52 -14.53 2.56 -6.55
CA GLY A 52 -13.55 1.48 -6.37
C GLY A 52 -13.69 0.37 -7.42
N ALA A 53 -14.49 0.56 -8.46
CA ALA A 53 -14.62 -0.40 -9.55
C ALA A 53 -13.50 -0.20 -10.59
N ARG A 54 -13.03 -1.30 -11.18
CA ARG A 54 -11.99 -1.28 -12.21
C ARG A 54 -12.46 -0.52 -13.44
N THR A 55 -11.67 0.46 -13.88
CA THR A 55 -11.82 1.06 -15.21
C THR A 55 -11.15 0.15 -16.25
N GLY A 56 -11.53 0.29 -17.52
CA GLY A 56 -10.86 -0.43 -18.62
C GLY A 56 -9.39 -0.02 -18.86
N GLU A 57 -8.83 0.86 -18.03
CA GLU A 57 -7.49 1.43 -18.23
C GLU A 57 -6.45 0.74 -17.35
N THR A 58 -5.42 0.22 -18.01
CA THR A 58 -4.19 -0.25 -17.37
C THR A 58 -3.29 0.94 -17.05
N VAL A 59 -2.78 1.00 -15.83
CA VAL A 59 -1.90 2.08 -15.36
C VAL A 59 -0.46 1.64 -15.16
N GLY A 60 -0.18 0.35 -15.16
CA GLY A 60 1.16 -0.19 -15.10
C GLY A 60 1.19 -1.70 -14.94
N GLU A 61 2.39 -2.23 -14.81
CA GLU A 61 2.67 -3.62 -14.53
C GLU A 61 3.49 -3.70 -13.24
N VAL A 62 3.29 -4.74 -12.45
CA VAL A 62 4.02 -5.00 -11.21
C VAL A 62 4.60 -6.39 -11.27
N ARG A 63 5.92 -6.49 -11.07
CA ARG A 63 6.59 -7.76 -10.83
C ARG A 63 6.94 -7.88 -9.36
N VAL A 64 6.62 -9.03 -8.78
CA VAL A 64 6.97 -9.39 -7.40
C VAL A 64 7.90 -10.58 -7.44
N ALA A 65 9.10 -10.43 -6.91
CA ALA A 65 10.09 -11.48 -6.80
C ALA A 65 10.47 -11.71 -5.33
N ARG A 66 10.91 -12.92 -5.01
CA ARG A 66 11.41 -13.28 -3.69
C ARG A 66 12.92 -13.08 -3.65
N ALA A 67 13.38 -12.15 -2.82
CA ALA A 67 14.79 -11.85 -2.61
C ALA A 67 15.17 -12.18 -1.16
N GLY A 68 15.58 -13.43 -0.94
CA GLY A 68 15.91 -13.93 0.40
C GLY A 68 14.69 -13.93 1.32
N ASP A 69 14.73 -13.08 2.34
CA ASP A 69 13.69 -12.97 3.35
C ASP A 69 12.64 -11.89 3.04
N ARG A 70 12.80 -11.14 1.94
CA ARG A 70 11.88 -10.06 1.53
C ARG A 70 11.33 -10.25 0.13
N TYR A 71 10.19 -9.61 -0.14
CA TYR A 71 9.74 -9.37 -1.49
C TYR A 71 10.51 -8.19 -2.09
N THR A 72 10.78 -8.25 -3.38
CA THR A 72 11.15 -7.12 -4.21
C THR A 72 10.02 -6.87 -5.20
N MET A 73 9.53 -5.63 -5.24
CA MET A 73 8.41 -5.19 -6.07
C MET A 73 8.90 -4.10 -7.01
N THR A 74 8.68 -4.27 -8.31
CA THR A 74 9.04 -3.28 -9.34
C THR A 74 7.80 -2.92 -10.13
N THR A 75 7.53 -1.63 -10.27
CA THR A 75 6.36 -1.10 -11.01
C THR A 75 6.80 -0.48 -12.34
N GLY A 76 6.32 -0.99 -13.48
CA GLY A 76 6.73 -0.54 -14.82
C GLY A 76 8.20 -0.85 -15.15
N GLU A 77 8.67 -0.43 -16.34
CA GLU A 77 10.03 -0.73 -16.82
C GLU A 77 11.15 0.05 -16.08
N ASP A 78 10.86 1.26 -15.59
CA ASP A 78 11.85 2.17 -14.98
C ASP A 78 11.57 2.48 -13.49
N GLY A 79 10.64 1.77 -12.87
CA GLY A 79 10.23 2.04 -11.49
C GLY A 79 11.31 1.71 -10.48
N LYS A 80 11.45 2.59 -9.49
CA LYS A 80 12.30 2.34 -8.32
C LYS A 80 11.80 1.09 -7.59
N PRO A 81 12.66 0.10 -7.31
CA PRO A 81 12.24 -1.11 -6.61
C PRO A 81 11.87 -0.80 -5.16
N PHE A 82 10.80 -1.43 -4.69
CA PHE A 82 10.43 -1.48 -3.28
C PHE A 82 10.77 -2.85 -2.73
N THR A 83 11.13 -2.90 -1.45
CA THR A 83 11.24 -4.16 -0.71
C THR A 83 10.22 -4.20 0.40
N GLY A 84 9.71 -5.39 0.72
CA GLY A 84 8.63 -5.50 1.68
C GLY A 84 8.39 -6.89 2.24
N LEU A 85 7.50 -6.92 3.21
CA LEU A 85 6.97 -8.12 3.87
C LEU A 85 5.45 -8.04 3.89
N MET A 86 4.80 -9.20 4.00
CA MET A 86 3.36 -9.29 4.19
C MET A 86 3.07 -10.06 5.47
N LYS A 87 1.95 -9.75 6.12
CA LYS A 87 1.42 -10.51 7.25
C LYS A 87 -0.08 -10.65 7.11
N GLU A 88 -0.60 -11.87 7.17
CA GLU A 88 -2.04 -12.09 7.22
C GLU A 88 -2.59 -11.59 8.58
N ILE A 89 -3.56 -10.69 8.52
CA ILE A 89 -4.21 -10.09 9.70
C ILE A 89 -5.67 -10.53 9.87
N ALA A 90 -6.26 -11.06 8.80
CA ALA A 90 -7.54 -11.76 8.77
C ALA A 90 -7.58 -12.63 7.49
N PRO A 91 -8.50 -13.61 7.36
CA PRO A 91 -8.52 -14.50 6.20
C PRO A 91 -8.54 -13.73 4.86
N GLY A 92 -7.48 -13.89 4.06
CA GLY A 92 -7.34 -13.22 2.77
C GLY A 92 -6.96 -11.72 2.85
N LEU A 93 -6.76 -11.17 4.04
CA LEU A 93 -6.38 -9.78 4.29
C LEU A 93 -4.96 -9.70 4.85
N TYR A 94 -4.10 -8.98 4.14
CA TYR A 94 -2.67 -8.89 4.43
C TYR A 94 -2.24 -7.46 4.68
N ALA A 95 -1.64 -7.20 5.84
CA ALA A 95 -0.85 -6.00 6.04
C ALA A 95 0.43 -6.11 5.20
N VAL A 96 0.73 -5.07 4.43
CA VAL A 96 1.94 -4.97 3.63
C VAL A 96 2.83 -3.90 4.25
N MET A 97 4.09 -4.25 4.49
CA MET A 97 5.16 -3.32 4.86
C MET A 97 6.04 -3.14 3.64
N ALA A 98 6.28 -1.90 3.21
CA ALA A 98 7.11 -1.58 2.06
C ALA A 98 8.05 -0.40 2.34
N ARG A 99 9.24 -0.44 1.73
CA ARG A 99 10.18 0.70 1.67
C ARG A 99 10.89 0.70 0.33
N GLU A 100 11.40 1.85 -0.09
CA GLU A 100 12.28 1.91 -1.26
C GLU A 100 13.55 1.07 -1.01
N ALA A 101 13.97 0.28 -2.00
CA ALA A 101 15.04 -0.72 -1.81
C ALA A 101 16.41 -0.11 -1.43
N ASP A 102 16.67 1.11 -1.88
CA ASP A 102 17.88 1.90 -1.60
C ASP A 102 17.57 3.14 -0.72
N GLY A 103 16.35 3.22 -0.16
CA GLY A 103 15.93 4.33 0.72
C GLY A 103 16.64 4.29 2.06
N ASP A 104 16.70 5.44 2.74
CA ASP A 104 17.24 5.50 4.10
C ASP A 104 16.27 4.78 5.05
N PRO A 105 16.70 3.77 5.83
CA PRO A 105 15.85 3.14 6.83
C PRO A 105 15.24 4.14 7.83
N ALA A 106 15.85 5.31 8.04
CA ALA A 106 15.31 6.39 8.86
C ALA A 106 14.02 7.02 8.30
N ASP A 107 13.79 6.90 7.00
CA ASP A 107 12.55 7.35 6.34
C ASP A 107 11.34 6.47 6.73
N GLY A 108 11.61 5.29 7.32
CA GLY A 108 10.60 4.37 7.82
C GLY A 108 9.99 3.46 6.74
N ASN A 109 9.01 2.66 7.17
CA ASN A 109 8.24 1.78 6.32
C ASN A 109 6.85 2.37 6.09
N LEU A 110 6.36 2.22 4.85
CA LEU A 110 4.99 2.46 4.45
C LEU A 110 4.16 1.20 4.69
N TYR A 111 2.92 1.37 5.14
CA TYR A 111 1.98 0.27 5.33
C TYR A 111 0.69 0.46 4.56
N ALA A 112 0.18 -0.65 4.01
CA ALA A 112 -1.08 -0.73 3.29
C ALA A 112 -1.78 -2.07 3.57
N LEU A 113 -3.04 -2.19 3.14
CA LEU A 113 -3.77 -3.45 3.14
C LEU A 113 -3.86 -4.01 1.73
N LEU A 114 -3.68 -5.33 1.60
CA LEU A 114 -4.07 -6.10 0.42
C LEU A 114 -5.16 -7.13 0.77
N GLU A 115 -6.22 -7.18 -0.04
CA GLU A 115 -7.21 -8.26 -0.06
C GLU A 115 -6.89 -9.19 -1.23
N ARG A 116 -6.85 -10.50 -0.96
CA ARG A 116 -6.74 -11.54 -1.97
C ARG A 116 -8.11 -11.91 -2.52
N ASP A 117 -8.24 -11.89 -3.84
CA ASP A 117 -9.46 -12.27 -4.59
C ASP A 117 -9.09 -13.27 -5.70
N GLY A 118 -9.01 -14.55 -5.33
CA GLY A 118 -8.44 -15.60 -6.17
C GLY A 118 -6.94 -15.38 -6.41
N ASP A 119 -6.58 -15.15 -7.68
CA ASP A 119 -5.22 -14.78 -8.10
C ASP A 119 -5.02 -13.25 -8.19
N ASN A 120 -6.11 -12.48 -8.06
CA ASN A 120 -6.09 -11.02 -8.10
C ASN A 120 -5.97 -10.43 -6.69
N TRP A 121 -5.62 -9.16 -6.62
CA TRP A 121 -5.48 -8.43 -5.35
C TRP A 121 -6.09 -7.04 -5.42
N LYS A 122 -6.70 -6.60 -4.32
CA LYS A 122 -7.16 -5.21 -4.15
C LYS A 122 -6.35 -4.54 -3.04
N ARG A 123 -6.10 -3.24 -3.17
CA ARG A 123 -5.30 -2.48 -2.19
C ARG A 123 -6.08 -1.33 -1.58
N TRP A 124 -5.83 -1.11 -0.29
CA TRP A 124 -6.14 0.12 0.43
C TRP A 124 -4.82 0.71 0.92
N GLY A 125 -4.25 1.64 0.16
CA GLY A 125 -3.08 2.42 0.55
C GLY A 125 -3.44 3.53 1.52
N MET A 126 -4.60 4.17 1.29
CA MET A 126 -5.10 5.39 1.94
C MET A 126 -4.06 6.52 2.01
N VAL A 127 -4.52 7.77 2.02
CA VAL A 127 -3.68 8.91 2.37
C VAL A 127 -4.14 9.45 3.73
N CYS A 128 -3.23 10.03 4.53
CA CYS A 128 -3.53 10.41 5.91
C CYS A 128 -4.75 11.35 6.04
N PRO A 129 -4.92 12.39 5.19
CA PRO A 129 -6.13 13.20 5.21
C PRO A 129 -7.43 12.41 4.97
N ASP A 130 -7.38 11.40 4.09
CA ASP A 130 -8.55 10.57 3.78
C ASP A 130 -8.90 9.65 4.95
N PHE A 131 -7.89 9.10 5.63
CA PHE A 131 -8.11 8.29 6.83
C PHE A 131 -8.68 9.13 7.99
N ILE A 132 -8.14 10.33 8.22
CA ILE A 132 -8.66 11.27 9.22
C ILE A 132 -10.13 11.58 8.94
N ALA A 133 -10.44 11.98 7.71
CA ALA A 133 -11.80 12.29 7.31
C ALA A 133 -12.73 11.07 7.43
N LEU A 134 -12.23 9.87 7.15
CA LEU A 134 -12.99 8.63 7.33
C LEU A 134 -13.28 8.36 8.82
N ALA A 135 -12.27 8.47 9.68
CA ALA A 135 -12.41 8.28 11.12
C ALA A 135 -13.43 9.27 11.70
N GLU A 136 -13.32 10.56 11.36
CA GLU A 136 -14.25 11.61 11.78
C GLU A 136 -15.70 11.31 11.35
N ARG A 137 -15.91 10.95 10.08
CA ARG A 137 -17.25 10.59 9.56
C ARG A 137 -17.88 9.40 10.28
N ARG A 138 -17.06 8.50 10.83
CA ARG A 138 -17.52 7.31 11.56
C ARG A 138 -17.51 7.51 13.09
N GLY A 139 -17.14 8.70 13.58
CA GLY A 139 -17.08 8.99 15.00
C GLY A 139 -15.94 8.27 15.74
N ALA A 140 -14.91 7.82 15.02
CA ALA A 140 -13.72 7.20 15.58
C ALA A 140 -12.61 8.24 15.81
N ARG A 141 -11.72 7.98 16.76
CA ARG A 141 -10.53 8.82 17.01
C ARG A 141 -9.29 8.10 16.51
N LEU A 142 -8.31 8.83 15.98
CA LEU A 142 -7.02 8.27 15.57
C LEU A 142 -6.33 7.48 16.69
N SER A 143 -6.49 7.95 17.94
CA SER A 143 -5.96 7.26 19.13
C SER A 143 -6.51 5.86 19.34
N ASP A 144 -7.72 5.56 18.86
CA ASP A 144 -8.33 4.23 18.98
C ASP A 144 -7.56 3.19 18.13
N PHE A 145 -6.85 3.68 17.11
CA PHE A 145 -5.97 2.91 16.23
C PHE A 145 -4.48 3.03 16.59
N GLY A 146 -4.13 3.75 17.66
CA GLY A 146 -2.72 4.02 17.97
C GLY A 146 -2.02 4.91 16.93
N VAL A 147 -2.78 5.70 16.17
CA VAL A 147 -2.30 6.59 15.11
C VAL A 147 -2.08 8.01 15.65
N THR A 148 -0.95 8.62 15.30
CA THR A 148 -0.67 10.06 15.48
C THR A 148 -0.43 10.73 14.14
N VAL A 149 -0.60 12.05 14.06
CA VAL A 149 -0.29 12.82 12.86
C VAL A 149 1.03 13.55 13.07
N GLU A 150 2.03 13.29 12.22
CA GLU A 150 3.34 13.92 12.27
C GLU A 150 3.73 14.34 10.85
N ASN A 151 4.04 15.62 10.64
CA ASN A 151 4.41 16.16 9.32
C ASN A 151 3.40 15.86 8.17
N SER A 152 2.12 15.66 8.50
CA SER A 152 1.02 15.25 7.59
C SER A 152 0.95 13.74 7.27
N ASP A 153 1.79 12.94 7.92
CA ASP A 153 1.76 11.47 7.84
C ASP A 153 1.07 10.89 9.06
N CYS A 154 0.42 9.73 8.87
CA CYS A 154 -0.25 9.04 9.96
C CYS A 154 0.72 7.99 10.53
N MET A 155 1.39 8.35 11.61
CA MET A 155 2.35 7.49 12.28
C MET A 155 1.64 6.39 13.07
N VAL A 156 2.05 5.14 12.85
CA VAL A 156 1.60 3.97 13.61
C VAL A 156 2.72 3.48 14.51
N LYS A 157 2.38 3.24 15.79
CA LYS A 157 3.37 2.89 16.82
C LYS A 157 3.65 1.39 16.91
N ASP A 158 2.64 0.58 16.67
CA ASP A 158 2.70 -0.87 16.84
C ASP A 158 1.81 -1.59 15.83
N PHE A 159 2.04 -2.90 15.69
CA PHE A 159 1.35 -3.75 14.72
C PHE A 159 -0.14 -3.94 15.05
N ASP A 160 -0.52 -3.93 16.33
CA ASP A 160 -1.91 -4.05 16.76
C ASP A 160 -2.72 -2.81 16.37
N GLY A 161 -2.16 -1.62 16.56
CA GLY A 161 -2.74 -0.35 16.13
C GLY A 161 -2.88 -0.28 14.62
N LEU A 162 -1.80 -0.64 13.89
CA LEU A 162 -1.83 -0.77 12.44
C LEU A 162 -2.95 -1.71 11.97
N THR A 163 -3.06 -2.89 12.57
CA THR A 163 -4.09 -3.89 12.22
C THR A 163 -5.49 -3.31 12.39
N ARG A 164 -5.79 -2.65 13.52
CA ARG A 164 -7.08 -1.99 13.72
C ARG A 164 -7.33 -0.89 12.67
N ALA A 165 -6.32 -0.09 12.33
CA ALA A 165 -6.44 0.97 11.34
C ALA A 165 -6.75 0.41 9.94
N LEU A 166 -6.03 -0.63 9.51
CA LEU A 166 -6.20 -1.27 8.21
C LEU A 166 -7.56 -1.97 8.09
N LEU A 167 -8.01 -2.66 9.14
CA LEU A 167 -9.33 -3.30 9.14
C LEU A 167 -10.46 -2.27 9.11
N PHE A 168 -10.32 -1.15 9.83
CA PHE A 168 -11.26 -0.04 9.75
C PHE A 168 -11.31 0.59 8.35
N ALA A 169 -10.14 0.77 7.71
CA ALA A 169 -10.02 1.26 6.35
C ALA A 169 -10.72 0.34 5.34
N HIS A 170 -10.56 -0.97 5.52
CA HIS A 170 -11.22 -1.99 4.71
C HIS A 170 -12.74 -1.93 4.87
N GLU A 171 -13.24 -1.85 6.10
CA GLU A 171 -14.66 -1.89 6.41
C GLU A 171 -15.41 -0.64 5.90
N PHE A 172 -14.80 0.54 6.01
CA PHE A 172 -15.49 1.80 5.74
C PHE A 172 -14.96 2.60 4.56
N GLY A 173 -13.80 2.23 4.04
CA GLY A 173 -13.17 2.83 2.86
C GLY A 173 -13.48 2.07 1.58
N LYS A 174 -12.60 2.26 0.59
CA LYS A 174 -12.67 1.59 -0.72
C LYS A 174 -11.24 1.31 -1.20
N PRO A 175 -11.05 0.30 -2.04
CA PRO A 175 -9.73 0.07 -2.62
C PRO A 175 -9.36 1.22 -3.54
N ASP A 176 -8.05 1.47 -3.66
CA ASP A 176 -7.46 2.48 -4.54
C ASP A 176 -6.65 1.87 -5.70
N ALA A 177 -6.41 0.55 -5.67
CA ALA A 177 -5.78 -0.18 -6.75
C ALA A 177 -6.25 -1.64 -6.82
N VAL A 178 -6.23 -2.20 -8.04
CA VAL A 178 -6.45 -3.64 -8.30
C VAL A 178 -5.31 -4.18 -9.16
N TYR A 179 -4.74 -5.29 -8.71
CA TYR A 179 -3.67 -6.06 -9.35
C TYR A 179 -4.29 -7.32 -9.93
N VAL A 180 -4.21 -7.49 -11.25
CA VAL A 180 -4.76 -8.64 -11.96
C VAL A 180 -3.60 -9.54 -12.38
N ALA A 181 -3.63 -10.80 -11.98
CA ALA A 181 -2.57 -11.76 -12.33
C ALA A 181 -2.53 -12.02 -13.85
N GLU A 182 -1.31 -12.19 -14.38
CA GLU A 182 -1.04 -12.54 -15.78
C GLU A 182 -0.84 -14.04 -16.01
#